data_AF-A0A530L864-F1
#
_entry.id   AF-A0A530L864-F1
#
_cell.length_a   1.000
_cell.length_b   1.000
_cell.length_c   1.000
_cell.angle_alpha   90.00
_cell.angle_beta   90.00
_cell.angle_gamma   90.00
#
_symmetry.space_group_name_H-M   'P 1'
#
loop_
_entity.id
_entity.type
_entity.pdbx_description
1 polymer ?
#
loop_
_entity_poly.entity_id
_entity_poly.type
_entity_poly.pdbx_seq_one_letter_code
_entity_poly.pdbx_strand_id
1 'polypeptide(L)' 'TYSERSYGRFQRTIPLEAEIDADKVQATFRNGVLTVELPKNPAAKDKTRRIEVKAR' A
#
# COMPACT_ATOMS: atom_id res chain seq x y z
N THR A 1 -8.73 -27.08 27.08
CA THR A 1 -9.57 -26.41 26.08
C THR A 1 -8.70 -26.00 24.92
N TYR A 2 -8.80 -26.69 23.78
CA TYR A 2 -8.09 -26.26 22.58
C TYR A 2 -8.85 -25.10 21.95
N SER A 3 -8.16 -23.99 21.71
CA SER A 3 -8.68 -22.82 21.03
C SER A 3 -7.80 -22.53 19.84
N GLU A 4 -8.28 -22.85 18.64
CA GLU A 4 -7.52 -22.71 17.38
C GLU A 4 -7.68 -21.32 16.76
N ARG A 5 -8.72 -20.58 17.16
CA ARG A 5 -9.09 -19.29 16.56
C ARG A 5 -8.87 -18.15 17.54
N SER A 6 -8.10 -17.15 17.11
CA SER A 6 -7.97 -15.88 17.82
C SER A 6 -9.18 -14.97 17.55
N TYR A 7 -9.66 -14.27 18.57
CA TYR A 7 -10.76 -13.32 18.50
C TYR A 7 -10.41 -12.00 19.19
N GLY A 8 -11.07 -10.92 18.81
CA GLY A 8 -10.86 -9.58 19.35
C GLY A 8 -10.80 -8.50 18.27
N ARG A 9 -10.61 -7.25 18.69
CA ARG A 9 -10.37 -6.13 17.77
C ARG A 9 -8.98 -6.27 17.15
N PHE A 10 -8.87 -6.03 15.85
CA PHE A 10 -7.59 -6.00 15.15
C PHE A 10 -7.40 -4.67 14.42
N GLN A 11 -6.14 -4.26 14.28
CA GLN A 11 -5.70 -3.13 13.47
C GLN A 11 -4.38 -3.51 12.81
N ARG A 12 -4.20 -3.15 11.55
CA ARG A 12 -2.92 -3.30 10.83
C ARG A 12 -2.60 -2.02 10.10
N THR A 13 -1.33 -1.64 10.11
CA THR A 13 -0.78 -0.53 9.34
C THR A 13 0.33 -1.09 8.47
N ILE A 14 0.26 -0.81 7.17
CA ILE A 14 1.25 -1.26 6.19
C ILE A 14 1.84 0.01 5.55
N PRO A 15 3.14 0.28 5.73
CA PRO A 15 3.77 1.42 5.07
C PRO A 15 3.85 1.17 3.56
N LEU A 16 3.65 2.22 2.78
CA LEU A 16 3.71 2.17 1.33
C LEU A 16 4.97 2.87 0.84
N GLU A 17 5.71 2.22 -0.06
CA GLU A 17 6.96 2.76 -0.62
C GLU A 17 6.72 3.75 -1.78
N ALA A 18 5.51 3.73 -2.35
CA ALA A 18 5.15 4.53 -3.51
C ALA A 18 3.99 5.46 -3.19
N GLU A 19 4.01 6.61 -3.85
CA GLU A 19 2.90 7.55 -3.85
C GLU A 19 1.68 6.91 -4.54
N ILE A 20 0.51 6.99 -3.90
CA ILE A 20 -0.75 6.39 -4.37
C ILE A 20 -1.70 7.49 -4.84
N ASP A 21 -2.50 7.19 -5.87
CA ASP A 21 -3.63 8.02 -6.26
C ASP A 21 -4.81 7.75 -5.30
N ALA A 22 -4.89 8.57 -4.24
CA ALA A 22 -5.81 8.37 -3.12
C ALA A 22 -7.29 8.39 -3.53
N ASP A 23 -7.64 9.17 -4.56
CA ASP A 23 -9.02 9.32 -5.04
C ASP A 23 -9.54 8.05 -5.75
N LYS A 24 -8.63 7.15 -6.15
CA LYS A 24 -8.95 5.90 -6.86
C LYS A 24 -8.75 4.65 -6.02
N VAL A 25 -8.58 4.80 -4.72
CA VAL A 25 -8.47 3.65 -3.81
C VAL A 25 -9.82 2.95 -3.72
N GLN A 26 -9.82 1.62 -3.84
CA GLN A 26 -11.02 0.81 -3.70
C GLN A 26 -10.80 -0.36 -2.75
N ALA A 27 -11.88 -0.77 -2.08
CA ALA A 27 -11.85 -1.91 -1.17
C ALA A 27 -13.05 -2.82 -1.43
N THR A 28 -12.82 -4.13 -1.41
CA THR A 28 -13.87 -5.14 -1.56
C THR A 28 -13.74 -6.19 -0.46
N PHE A 29 -14.88 -6.61 0.11
CA PHE A 29 -14.94 -7.67 1.11
C PHE A 29 -15.80 -8.82 0.61
N ARG A 30 -15.18 -9.98 0.36
CA ARG A 30 -15.86 -11.15 -0.18
C ARG A 30 -15.29 -12.42 0.45
N ASN A 31 -16.17 -13.34 0.83
CA ASN A 31 -15.81 -14.66 1.38
C ASN A 31 -14.82 -14.58 2.57
N GLY A 32 -14.96 -13.57 3.43
CA GLY A 32 -14.08 -13.38 4.60
C GLY A 32 -12.73 -12.72 4.31
N VAL A 33 -12.47 -12.27 3.08
CA VAL A 33 -11.22 -11.61 2.69
C VAL A 33 -11.49 -10.15 2.32
N LEU A 34 -10.73 -9.24 2.95
CA LEU A 34 -10.70 -7.82 2.59
C LEU A 34 -9.56 -7.56 1.61
N THR A 35 -9.90 -7.15 0.39
CA THR A 35 -8.95 -6.74 -0.63
C THR A 35 -8.98 -5.23 -0.75
N VAL A 36 -7.82 -4.58 -0.64
CA VAL A 36 -7.65 -3.14 -0.80
C VAL A 36 -6.73 -2.90 -1.99
N GLU A 37 -7.22 -2.19 -3.00
CA GLU A 37 -6.48 -1.87 -4.22
C GLU A 37 -6.04 -0.40 -4.19
N LEU A 38 -4.72 -0.21 -4.29
CA LEU A 38 -4.05 1.08 -4.14
C LEU A 38 -3.31 1.40 -5.45
N PRO A 39 -3.92 2.12 -6.40
CA PRO A 39 -3.28 2.45 -7.66
C PRO A 39 -2.10 3.41 -7.44
N LYS A 40 -0.93 3.06 -7.97
CA LYS A 40 0.25 3.93 -7.91
C LYS A 40 -0.01 5.24 -8.65
N ASN A 41 0.45 6.36 -8.09
CA ASN A 41 0.37 7.64 -8.74
C ASN A 41 1.25 7.61 -10.01
N PRO A 42 0.69 7.87 -11.21
CA PRO A 42 1.45 7.84 -12.46
C PRO A 42 2.64 8.82 -12.45
N ALA A 43 2.53 9.96 -11.76
CA ALA A 43 3.61 10.94 -11.62
C ALA A 43 4.82 10.39 -10.84
N ALA A 44 4.67 9.30 -10.09
CA ALA A 44 5.79 8.64 -9.42
C ALA A 44 6.74 7.95 -10.41
N LYS A 45 6.29 7.61 -11.63
CA LYS A 45 7.17 7.05 -12.68
C LYS A 45 8.11 8.09 -13.28
N ASP A 46 7.70 9.36 -13.31
CA ASP A 46 8.43 10.44 -13.98
C ASP A 46 9.55 11.06 -13.14
N LYS A 47 9.68 10.70 -11.85
CA LYS A 47 10.69 11.29 -10.94
C LYS A 47 12.11 10.76 -11.16
N THR A 48 12.35 9.92 -12.16
CA THR A 48 13.72 9.49 -12.52
C THR A 48 14.42 10.64 -13.24
N ARG A 49 15.12 11.49 -12.48
CA ARG A 49 15.96 12.56 -13.03
C ARG A 49 17.43 12.16 -13.00
N ARG A 50 18.16 12.41 -14.09
CA ARG A 50 19.62 12.29 -14.12
C ARG A 50 20.22 13.39 -13.25
N ILE A 51 20.95 13.02 -12.21
CA ILE A 51 21.71 13.96 -11.39
C ILE A 51 23.16 13.93 -11.87
N GLU A 52 23.64 15.08 -12.31
CA GLU A 52 25.03 15.25 -12.76
C GLU A 52 25.95 15.35 -11.54
N VAL A 53 26.91 14.42 -11.43
CA VAL A 53 27.89 14.42 -10.34
C VAL A 53 29.06 15.29 -10.76
N LYS A 54 29.26 16.43 -10.08
CA LYS A 54 30.44 17.28 -10.28
C LYS A 54 31.59 16.74 -9.42
N ALA A 55 32.66 16.30 -10.07
CA ALA A 55 33.92 15.96 -9.40
C ALA A 55 34.76 17.23 -9.17
N ARG A 56 35.49 17.28 -8.04
CA ARG A 56 36.50 18.30 -7.72
C ARG A 56 37.88 17.67 -7.75
#